data_AF-A0A7J2MTZ2-F1
#
_entry.id   AF-A0A7J2MTZ2-F1
#
_cell.length_a   1.000
_cell.length_b   1.000
_cell.length_c   1.000
_cell.angle_alpha   90.00
_cell.angle_beta   90.00
_cell.angle_gamma   90.00
#
_symmetry.space_group_name_H-M   'P 1'
#
loop_
_entity.id
_entity.type
_entity.pdbx_description
1 polymer ?
#
loop_
_entity_poly.entity_id
_entity_poly.type
_entity_poly.pdbx_seq_one_letter_code
_entity_poly.pdbx_strand_id
1 'polypeptide(L)'
;AIKFARIINELKPDLAIIDCPSPNPRKFREILNRYLEHKCKLKLENYADRRYKVVGAASIIAKVIRDREIRKIEKIVGKELGNGYPHDEKAIEFVRNANEFERKFIRRSWQTFIRIRKEKEQRKLSEYE
;
A
#
# COMPACT_ATOMS: atom_id res chain seq x y z
N ALA A 1 3.37 11.42 0.16
CA ALA A 1 4.27 12.56 -0.15
C ALA A 1 5.74 12.13 -0.16
N ILE A 2 6.33 11.73 0.98
CA ILE A 2 7.78 11.44 1.10
C ILE A 2 8.33 10.51 0.00
N LYS A 3 7.72 9.34 -0.23
CA LYS A 3 8.19 8.40 -1.26
C LYS A 3 8.05 8.92 -2.69
N PHE A 4 7.01 9.72 -2.96
CA PHE A 4 6.88 10.40 -4.26
C PHE A 4 7.99 11.45 -4.44
N ALA A 5 8.25 12.26 -3.40
CA ALA A 5 9.32 13.25 -3.43
C ALA A 5 10.69 12.61 -3.65
N ARG A 6 10.98 11.48 -2.99
CA ARG A 6 12.24 10.75 -3.21
C ARG A 6 12.46 10.39 -4.68
N ILE A 7 11.45 9.84 -5.35
CA ILE A 7 11.55 9.48 -6.77
C ILE A 7 11.75 10.73 -7.63
N ILE A 8 11.04 11.82 -7.33
CA ILE A 8 11.18 13.09 -8.07
C ILE A 8 12.58 13.66 -7.87
N ASN A 9 13.10 13.71 -6.64
CA ASN A 9 14.45 14.21 -6.30
C ASN A 9 15.55 13.41 -6.99
N GLU A 10 15.37 12.09 -7.12
CA GLU A 10 16.33 11.20 -7.78
C GLU A 10 16.33 11.39 -9.31
N LEU A 11 15.13 11.45 -9.92
CA LEU A 11 15.00 11.52 -11.39
C LEU A 11 15.10 12.93 -11.97
N LYS A 12 14.89 13.96 -11.14
CA LYS A 12 14.90 15.39 -11.50
C LYS A 12 14.12 15.75 -12.78
N PRO A 13 12.83 15.36 -12.91
CA PRO A 13 12.07 15.63 -14.12
C PRO A 13 11.62 17.10 -14.21
N ASP A 14 11.47 17.62 -15.43
CA ASP A 14 10.87 18.94 -15.65
C ASP A 14 9.40 19.00 -15.20
N LEU A 15 8.67 17.89 -15.41
CA LEU A 15 7.26 17.72 -15.08
C LEU A 15 7.02 16.33 -14.47
N ALA A 16 6.46 16.30 -13.26
CA ALA A 16 5.93 15.09 -12.64
C ALA A 16 4.39 15.09 -12.68
N ILE A 17 3.83 14.10 -13.37
CA ILE A 17 2.39 13.81 -13.36
C ILE A 17 2.13 12.70 -12.33
N ILE A 18 1.29 12.99 -11.34
CA ILE A 18 1.11 12.14 -10.16
C ILE A 18 -0.36 11.78 -10.02
N ASP A 19 -0.62 10.47 -9.91
CA ASP A 19 -1.92 9.98 -9.43
C ASP A 19 -2.06 10.27 -7.94
N CYS A 20 -2.99 11.17 -7.60
CA CYS A 20 -3.12 11.71 -6.27
C CYS A 20 -3.86 10.69 -5.36
N PRO A 21 -3.21 10.18 -4.28
CA PRO A 21 -3.84 9.24 -3.37
C PRO A 21 -4.81 9.93 -2.38
N SER A 22 -4.86 11.26 -2.39
CA SER A 22 -5.69 12.07 -1.50
C SER A 22 -6.89 12.64 -2.27
N PRO A 23 -8.09 12.71 -1.67
CA PRO A 23 -9.23 13.41 -2.25
C PRO A 23 -9.01 14.93 -2.35
N ASN A 24 -8.00 15.47 -1.66
CA ASN A 24 -7.58 16.86 -1.76
C ASN A 24 -6.16 16.95 -2.38
N PRO A 25 -6.05 17.12 -3.71
CA PRO A 25 -4.77 17.29 -4.40
C PRO A 25 -3.99 18.53 -3.98
N ARG A 26 -4.66 19.62 -3.58
CA ARG A 26 -4.00 20.86 -3.14
C ARG A 26 -3.20 20.62 -1.86
N LYS A 27 -3.85 20.06 -0.84
CA LYS A 27 -3.19 19.70 0.42
C LYS A 27 -2.07 18.68 0.21
N PHE A 28 -2.27 17.69 -0.67
CA PHE A 28 -1.21 16.73 -0.97
C PHE A 28 -0.01 17.39 -1.67
N ARG A 29 -0.24 18.35 -2.58
CA ARG A 29 0.81 19.16 -3.20
C ARG A 29 1.62 19.94 -2.17
N GLU A 30 0.95 20.61 -1.22
CA GLU A 30 1.63 21.35 -0.15
C GLU A 30 2.56 20.44 0.66
N ILE A 31 2.07 19.26 1.05
CA ILE A 31 2.88 18.28 1.79
C ILE A 31 4.03 17.78 0.91
N LEU A 32 3.79 17.50 -0.38
CA LEU A 32 4.81 17.02 -1.30
C LEU A 32 5.94 18.04 -1.50
N ASN A 33 5.60 19.32 -1.68
CA ASN A 33 6.57 20.41 -1.85
C ASN A 33 7.54 20.54 -0.67
N ARG A 34 7.11 20.21 0.56
CA ARG A 34 8.00 20.24 1.75
C ARG A 34 9.17 19.25 1.66
N TYR A 35 9.12 18.27 0.77
CA TYR A 35 10.14 17.24 0.61
C TYR A 35 10.88 17.33 -0.74
N LEU A 36 10.54 18.29 -1.59
CA LEU A 36 11.23 18.45 -2.87
C LEU A 36 12.53 19.24 -2.68
N GLU A 37 13.61 18.74 -3.28
CA GLU A 37 14.95 19.34 -3.19
C GLU A 37 15.27 20.24 -4.39
N HIS A 38 14.42 20.23 -5.41
CA HIS A 38 14.57 21.05 -6.61
C HIS A 38 13.20 21.45 -7.17
N LYS A 39 13.21 22.45 -8.05
CA LYS A 39 12.01 22.92 -8.74
C LYS A 39 11.57 21.91 -9.79
N CYS A 40 10.41 21.30 -9.59
CA CYS A 40 9.75 20.41 -10.55
C CYS A 40 8.33 20.92 -10.79
N LYS A 41 7.87 20.96 -12.05
CA LYS A 41 6.45 21.25 -12.32
C LYS A 41 5.65 20.03 -11.88
N LEU A 42 4.62 20.24 -11.06
CA LEU A 42 3.79 19.16 -10.55
C LEU A 42 2.38 19.23 -11.12
N LYS A 43 1.89 18.13 -11.69
CA LYS A 43 0.50 17.94 -12.10
C LYS A 43 -0.11 16.79 -11.31
N LEU A 44 -1.05 17.12 -10.42
CA LEU A 44 -1.68 16.16 -9.51
C LEU A 44 -3.16 16.06 -9.84
N GLU A 45 -3.62 14.87 -10.19
CA GLU A 45 -5.02 14.56 -10.47
C GLU A 45 -5.37 13.22 -9.82
N ASN A 46 -6.60 13.05 -9.38
CA ASN A 46 -7.09 11.73 -9.01
C ASN A 46 -7.34 10.91 -10.29
N TYR A 47 -7.02 9.61 -10.27
CA TYR A 47 -7.18 8.70 -11.42
C TYR A 47 -6.34 9.13 -12.62
N ALA A 48 -5.14 9.69 -12.36
CA ALA A 48 -4.26 10.16 -13.41
C ALA A 48 -3.77 9.03 -14.33
N ASP A 49 -3.70 7.80 -13.82
CA ASP A 49 -3.36 6.59 -14.57
C ASP A 49 -4.34 6.30 -15.72
N ARG A 50 -5.62 6.68 -15.59
CA ARG A 50 -6.64 6.52 -16.63
C ARG A 50 -6.51 7.53 -17.77
N ARG A 51 -5.86 8.67 -17.51
CA ARG A 51 -5.77 9.81 -18.43
C ARG A 51 -4.39 9.91 -19.10
N TYR A 52 -3.33 9.61 -18.37
CA TYR A 52 -1.96 9.80 -18.82
C TYR A 52 -1.25 8.46 -18.97
N LYS A 53 -0.89 8.09 -20.21
CA LYS A 53 -0.18 6.83 -20.51
C LYS A 53 1.09 6.64 -19.68
N VAL A 54 1.84 7.72 -19.43
CA VAL A 54 3.06 7.68 -18.59
C VAL A 54 2.77 7.30 -17.14
N VAL A 55 1.64 7.73 -16.58
CA VAL A 55 1.20 7.34 -15.24
C VAL A 55 0.67 5.90 -15.25
N GLY A 56 -0.02 5.49 -16.33
CA GLY A 56 -0.37 4.10 -16.58
C GLY A 56 0.85 3.17 -16.59
N ALA A 57 1.93 3.57 -17.28
CA ALA A 57 3.19 2.83 -17.30
C ALA A 57 3.82 2.71 -15.90
N ALA A 58 3.85 3.80 -15.13
CA ALA A 58 4.31 3.77 -13.74
C ALA A 58 3.46 2.82 -12.87
N SER A 59 2.14 2.83 -13.07
CA SER A 59 1.20 1.90 -12.42
C SER A 59 1.47 0.43 -12.76
N ILE A 60 1.82 0.12 -14.02
CA ILE A 60 2.18 -1.25 -14.44
C ILE A 60 3.45 -1.69 -13.72
N ILE A 61 4.51 -0.88 -13.75
CA ILE A 61 5.78 -1.18 -13.08
C ILE A 61 5.54 -1.43 -11.59
N ALA A 62 4.79 -0.55 -10.93
CA ALA A 62 4.50 -0.68 -9.50
C ALA A 62 3.74 -1.97 -9.17
N LYS A 63 2.71 -2.33 -9.95
CA LYS A 63 1.93 -3.55 -9.73
C LYS A 63 2.75 -4.81 -9.97
N VAL A 64 3.52 -4.87 -11.06
CA VAL A 64 4.37 -6.04 -11.37
C VAL A 64 5.42 -6.27 -10.27
N ILE A 65 6.06 -5.19 -9.78
CA ILE A 65 7.02 -5.30 -8.68
C ILE A 65 6.31 -5.76 -7.39
N ARG A 66 5.16 -5.16 -7.05
CA ARG A 66 4.39 -5.57 -5.86
C ARG A 66 4.05 -7.05 -5.89
N ASP A 67 3.49 -7.52 -7.01
CA ASP A 67 3.04 -8.91 -7.14
C ASP A 67 4.23 -9.87 -7.10
N ARG A 68 5.40 -9.48 -7.63
CA ARG A 68 6.66 -10.22 -7.48
C ARG A 68 7.11 -10.30 -6.02
N GLU A 69 7.05 -9.21 -5.26
CA GLU A 69 7.41 -9.21 -3.84
C GLU A 69 6.44 -10.06 -3.01
N ILE A 70 5.13 -10.04 -3.29
CA ILE A 70 4.16 -10.93 -2.65
C ILE A 70 4.55 -12.40 -2.87
N ARG A 71 4.87 -12.80 -4.11
CA ARG A 71 5.33 -14.17 -4.41
C ARG A 71 6.61 -14.56 -3.67
N LYS A 72 7.52 -13.61 -3.43
CA LYS A 72 8.71 -13.88 -2.61
C LYS A 72 8.33 -14.17 -1.16
N ILE A 73 7.38 -13.41 -0.61
CA ILE A 73 6.88 -13.63 0.74
C ILE A 73 6.17 -14.98 0.82
N GLU A 74 5.31 -15.32 -0.15
CA GLU A 74 4.65 -16.64 -0.25
C GLU A 74 5.64 -17.80 -0.19
N LYS A 75 6.77 -17.69 -0.89
CA LYS A 75 7.86 -18.67 -0.82
C LYS A 75 8.51 -18.75 0.56
N ILE A 76 8.67 -17.63 1.25
CA ILE A 76 9.25 -17.59 2.60
C ILE A 76 8.29 -18.19 3.62
N VAL A 77 6.98 -17.94 3.50
CA VAL A 77 5.98 -18.44 4.45
C VAL A 77 5.47 -19.84 4.11
N GLY A 78 5.66 -20.30 2.87
CA GLY A 78 5.17 -21.60 2.39
C GLY A 78 3.65 -21.65 2.20
N LYS A 79 3.01 -20.50 1.97
CA LYS A 79 1.54 -20.35 1.88
C LYS A 79 1.19 -19.29 0.84
N GLU A 80 0.04 -19.44 0.20
CA GLU A 80 -0.54 -18.38 -0.63
C GLU A 80 -1.10 -17.26 0.27
N LEU A 81 -0.77 -16.01 -0.06
CA LEU A 81 -1.21 -14.84 0.72
C LEU A 81 -2.46 -14.17 0.13
N GLY A 82 -2.81 -14.51 -1.11
CA GLY A 82 -3.75 -13.74 -1.90
C GLY A 82 -3.19 -12.38 -2.31
N ASN A 83 -4.08 -11.45 -2.64
CA ASN A 83 -3.76 -10.11 -3.12
C ASN A 83 -3.40 -9.11 -1.99
N GLY A 84 -3.52 -9.54 -0.73
CA GLY A 84 -3.20 -8.76 0.47
C GLY A 84 -4.24 -7.70 0.86
N TYR A 85 -5.43 -7.69 0.24
CA TYR A 85 -6.50 -6.74 0.56
C TYR A 85 -7.53 -7.31 1.55
N PRO A 86 -8.25 -6.45 2.30
CA PRO A 86 -9.21 -6.87 3.33
C PRO A 86 -10.45 -7.60 2.81
N HIS A 87 -10.67 -7.65 1.50
CA HIS A 87 -11.79 -8.34 0.86
C HIS A 87 -11.36 -9.68 0.26
N ASP A 88 -10.06 -10.00 0.28
CA ASP A 88 -9.57 -11.29 -0.18
C ASP A 88 -9.59 -12.27 0.99
N GLU A 89 -10.37 -13.34 0.83
CA GLU A 89 -10.54 -14.39 1.82
C GLU A 89 -9.21 -15.04 2.19
N LYS A 90 -8.30 -15.26 1.22
CA LYS A 90 -6.96 -15.84 1.48
C LYS A 90 -6.12 -14.90 2.33
N ALA A 91 -6.18 -13.59 2.06
CA ALA A 91 -5.45 -12.60 2.83
C ALA A 91 -5.98 -12.50 4.28
N ILE A 92 -7.30 -12.56 4.47
CA ILE A 92 -7.93 -12.58 5.79
C ILE A 92 -7.53 -13.85 6.56
N GLU A 93 -7.56 -15.01 5.91
CA GLU A 93 -7.18 -16.28 6.52
C GLU A 93 -5.70 -16.29 6.94
N PHE A 94 -4.81 -15.80 6.08
CA PHE A 94 -3.40 -15.63 6.41
C PHE A 94 -3.24 -14.74 7.65
N VAL A 95 -3.90 -13.58 7.69
CA VAL A 95 -3.83 -12.67 8.84
C VAL A 95 -4.37 -13.33 10.11
N ARG A 96 -5.46 -14.09 10.02
CA ARG A 96 -6.06 -14.80 11.15
C ARG A 96 -5.11 -15.86 11.70
N ASN A 97 -4.48 -16.64 10.84
CA ASN A 97 -3.67 -17.80 11.23
C ASN A 97 -2.17 -17.49 11.38
N ALA A 98 -1.75 -16.24 11.16
CA ALA A 98 -0.35 -15.85 11.23
C ALA A 98 0.29 -16.07 12.63
N ASN A 99 1.35 -16.86 12.63
CA ASN A 99 2.28 -17.00 13.74
C ASN A 99 3.16 -15.74 13.91
N GLU A 100 3.98 -15.68 14.96
CA GLU A 100 4.75 -14.46 15.26
C GLU A 100 5.77 -14.10 14.15
N PHE A 101 6.38 -15.11 13.52
CA PHE A 101 7.28 -14.91 12.38
C PHE A 101 6.53 -14.34 11.17
N GLU A 102 5.36 -14.88 10.82
CA GLU A 102 4.54 -14.45 9.69
C GLU A 102 4.01 -13.03 9.86
N ARG A 103 3.74 -12.60 11.10
CA ARG A 103 3.24 -11.25 11.40
C ARG A 103 4.18 -10.12 11.00
N LYS A 104 5.47 -10.39 10.74
CA LYS A 104 6.40 -9.37 10.22
C LYS A 104 6.03 -8.91 8.80
N PHE A 105 5.29 -9.74 8.06
CA PHE A 105 4.79 -9.41 6.72
C PHE A 105 3.41 -8.73 6.75
N ILE A 106 2.80 -8.59 7.93
CA ILE A 106 1.48 -8.00 8.10
C ILE A 106 1.61 -6.57 8.63
N ARG A 107 0.85 -5.65 8.05
CA ARG A 107 0.74 -4.28 8.55
C ARG A 107 -0.10 -4.26 9.84
N ARG A 108 0.56 -4.27 10.99
CA ARG A 108 -0.10 -4.32 12.31
C ARG A 108 -1.01 -3.13 12.62
N SER A 109 -0.79 -1.99 11.95
CA SER A 109 -1.64 -0.80 12.08
C SER A 109 -2.92 -0.85 11.24
N TRP A 110 -3.11 -1.84 10.38
CA TRP A 110 -4.31 -1.96 9.57
C TRP A 110 -5.50 -2.44 10.41
N GLN A 111 -6.66 -1.82 10.16
CA GLN A 111 -7.91 -2.13 10.88
C GLN A 111 -8.28 -3.62 10.79
N THR A 112 -8.04 -4.26 9.64
CA THR A 112 -8.26 -5.71 9.47
C THR A 112 -7.48 -6.54 10.47
N PHE A 113 -6.19 -6.22 10.67
CA PHE A 113 -5.35 -6.93 11.65
C PHE A 113 -5.82 -6.67 13.08
N ILE A 114 -6.08 -5.40 13.42
CA ILE A 114 -6.53 -4.99 14.75
C ILE A 114 -7.86 -5.67 15.12
N ARG A 115 -8.82 -5.69 14.18
CA ARG A 115 -10.13 -6.34 14.38
C ARG A 115 -9.97 -7.85 14.61
N ILE A 116 -9.22 -8.54 13.75
CA ILE A 116 -9.00 -9.99 13.86
C ILE A 116 -8.25 -10.35 15.16
N ARG A 117 -7.33 -9.51 15.62
CA ARG A 117 -6.66 -9.66 16.93
C ARG A 117 -7.65 -9.57 18.08
N LYS A 118 -8.48 -8.52 18.11
CA LYS A 118 -9.52 -8.32 19.14
C LYS A 118 -10.52 -9.47 19.18
N GLU A 119 -10.95 -9.97 18.02
CA GLU A 119 -11.84 -11.14 17.90
C GLU A 119 -11.23 -12.41 18.51
N LYS A 120 -9.89 -12.57 18.49
CA LYS A 120 -9.22 -13.71 19.11
C LYS A 120 -9.02 -13.56 20.62
N GLU A 121 -8.92 -12.33 21.10
CA GLU A 121 -8.73 -12.02 22.53
C GLU A 121 -10.07 -12.04 23.29
N GLN A 122 -11.16 -11.72 22.60
CA GLN A 122 -12.52 -11.80 23.15
C GLN A 122 -12.98 -13.26 23.14
N ARG A 123 -13.18 -13.85 24.33
CA ARG A 123 -13.85 -15.16 24.47
C ARG A 123 -15.21 -15.12 23.79
N LYS A 124 -15.58 -16.21 23.12
CA LYS A 124 -16.94 -16.30 22.55
C LYS A 124 -17.94 -16.31 23.71
N LEU A 125 -19.06 -15.63 23.57
CA LEU A 125 -20.14 -15.68 24.57
C LEU A 125 -20.60 -17.13 24.86
N SER A 126 -20.43 -18.04 23.88
CA SER A 126 -20.70 -19.47 24.00
C SER A 126 -19.69 -20.25 24.86
N GLU A 127 -18.60 -19.61 25.31
CA GLU A 127 -17.61 -20.20 26.23
C GLU A 127 -17.89 -19.80 27.68
N TYR A 128 -18.94 -19.02 27.93
CA TYR A 128 -19.51 -18.75 29.25
C TYR A 128 -20.79 -19.57 29.41
N GLU A 129 -20.62 -20.88 29.62
CA GLU A 129 -21.65 -21.77 30.21
C GLU A 129 -21.30 -22.03 31.68
#